data_AF-A0A1H4KER4-F1
#
_entry.id   AF-A0A1H4KER4-F1
#
_cell.length_a   1.000
_cell.length_b   1.000
_cell.length_c   1.000
_cell.angle_alpha   90.00
_cell.angle_beta   90.00
_cell.angle_gamma   90.00
#
_symmetry.space_group_name_H-M   'P 1'
#
loop_
_entity.id
_entity.type
_entity.pdbx_description
1 polymer ?
#
loop_
_entity_poly.entity_id
_entity_poly.type
_entity_poly.pdbx_seq_one_letter_code
_entity_poly.pdbx_strand_id
1 'polypeptide(L)' 'MIKQYFAEVKLQENDSLSEVLEELVDEAENQYRTPYVEVTQVIQRNNDLYTVILNLDFPDSPTQA' A
#
# COMPACT_ATOMS: atom_id res chain seq x y z
N MET A 1 -9.74 -10.69 7.21
CA MET A 1 -8.53 -11.40 6.74
C MET A 1 -7.47 -10.40 6.30
N ILE A 2 -6.28 -10.44 6.91
CA ILE A 2 -5.14 -9.58 6.51
C ILE A 2 -4.36 -10.25 5.37
N LYS A 3 -4.08 -9.49 4.30
CA LYS A 3 -3.16 -9.88 3.22
C LYS A 3 -2.03 -8.89 3.10
N GLN A 4 -0.85 -9.39 2.76
CA GLN A 4 0.32 -8.56 2.47
C GLN A 4 0.43 -8.32 0.98
N TYR A 5 0.58 -7.06 0.60
CA TYR A 5 0.80 -6.62 -0.76
C TYR A 5 2.18 -5.95 -0.86
N PHE A 6 2.88 -6.25 -1.94
CA PHE A 6 4.22 -5.75 -2.20
C PHE A 6 4.16 -4.83 -3.41
N ALA A 7 4.46 -3.56 -3.21
CA ALA A 7 4.49 -2.55 -4.25
C ALA A 7 5.93 -2.07 -4.48
N GLU A 8 6.30 -1.88 -5.74
CA GLU A 8 7.54 -1.21 -6.10
C GLU A 8 7.22 0.23 -6.47
N VAL A 9 7.81 1.17 -5.72
CA VAL A 9 7.61 2.60 -5.88
C VAL A 9 8.90 3.22 -6.37
N LYS A 10 8.82 3.96 -7.48
CA LYS A 10 9.93 4.75 -8.00
C LYS A 10 9.62 6.24 -7.80
N LEU A 11 10.47 6.93 -7.04
CA LEU A 11 10.37 8.38 -6.87
C LEU A 11 10.90 9.10 -8.12
N GLN A 12 10.25 10.19 -8.50
CA GLN A 12 10.78 11.13 -9.47
C GLN A 12 11.48 12.28 -8.75
N GLU A 13 12.28 13.07 -9.47
CA GLU A 13 13.14 14.13 -8.88
C GLU A 13 12.38 15.20 -8.06
N ASN A 14 11.05 15.32 -8.20
CA ASN A 14 10.23 16.28 -7.46
C ASN A 14 9.17 15.62 -6.58
N ASP A 15 9.11 14.28 -6.53
CA ASP A 15 8.11 13.58 -5.71
C ASP A 15 8.62 13.39 -4.29
N SER A 16 7.80 13.73 -3.30
CA SER A 16 8.08 13.35 -1.91
C SER A 16 7.66 11.90 -1.68
N LEU A 17 8.46 11.13 -0.95
CA LEU A 17 8.10 9.76 -0.56
C LEU A 17 6.74 9.69 0.14
N SER A 18 6.41 10.67 0.98
CA SER A 18 5.11 10.72 1.65
C SER A 18 3.93 10.86 0.69
N GLU A 19 4.07 11.66 -0.38
CA GLU A 19 3.01 11.86 -1.37
C GLU A 19 2.76 10.57 -2.14
N VAL A 20 3.84 9.93 -2.60
CA VAL A 20 3.71 8.68 -3.37
C VAL A 20 3.20 7.51 -2.52
N LEU A 21 3.54 7.49 -1.22
CA LEU A 21 2.99 6.49 -0.30
C LEU A 21 1.49 6.72 -0.03
N GLU A 22 1.04 7.98 0.07
CA GLU A 22 -0.37 8.31 0.22
C GLU A 22 -1.16 7.87 -1.02
N GLU A 23 -0.68 8.21 -2.22
CA GLU A 23 -1.28 7.77 -3.48
C GLU A 23 -1.35 6.22 -3.57
N LEU A 24 -0.28 5.53 -3.16
CA LEU A 24 -0.26 4.05 -3.16
C LEU A 24 -1.31 3.46 -2.21
N VAL A 25 -1.53 4.09 -1.06
CA VAL A 25 -2.56 3.66 -0.09
C VAL A 25 -3.95 3.87 -0.69
N ASP A 26 -4.22 5.06 -1.23
CA ASP A 26 -5.50 5.39 -1.88
C ASP A 26 -5.80 4.45 -3.06
N GLU A 27 -4.79 4.18 -3.90
CA GLU A 27 -4.90 3.23 -5.01
C GLU A 27 -5.23 1.84 -4.51
N ALA A 28 -4.56 1.36 -3.46
CA ALA A 28 -4.82 0.05 -2.88
C ALA A 28 -6.21 -0.05 -2.25
N GLU A 29 -6.66 0.98 -1.52
CA GLU A 29 -8.02 1.05 -0.96
C GLU A 29 -9.07 0.97 -2.06
N ASN A 30 -8.91 1.75 -3.13
CA ASN A 30 -9.86 1.78 -4.24
C ASN A 30 -9.82 0.49 -5.08
N GLN A 31 -8.64 -0.06 -5.34
CA GLN A 31 -8.46 -1.29 -6.13
C GLN A 31 -8.98 -2.52 -5.40
N TYR A 32 -8.64 -2.67 -4.12
CA TYR A 32 -8.99 -3.86 -3.35
C TYR A 32 -10.30 -3.72 -2.58
N ARG A 33 -10.94 -2.53 -2.61
CA ARG A 33 -12.20 -2.25 -1.89
C ARG A 33 -12.11 -2.60 -0.41
N THR A 34 -10.95 -2.37 0.17
CA THR A 34 -10.67 -2.59 1.59
C THR A 34 -10.76 -1.26 2.32
N PRO A 35 -11.41 -1.20 3.51
CA PRO A 35 -11.49 0.01 4.31
C PRO A 35 -10.22 0.29 5.11
N TYR A 36 -9.25 -0.63 5.08
CA TYR A 36 -8.01 -0.49 5.84
C TYR A 36 -6.82 -0.99 5.03
N VAL A 37 -5.91 -0.06 4.77
CA VAL A 37 -4.59 -0.28 4.17
C VAL A 37 -3.56 0.39 5.06
N GLU A 38 -2.52 -0.36 5.42
CA GLU A 38 -1.45 0.14 6.28
C GLU A 38 -0.09 -0.12 5.64
N VAL A 39 0.76 0.90 5.56
CA VAL A 39 2.18 0.74 5.21
C VAL A 39 2.93 0.14 6.40
N THR A 40 3.30 -1.13 6.30
CA THR A 40 4.00 -1.85 7.38
C THR A 40 5.51 -1.66 7.28
N GLN A 41 6.04 -1.60 6.06
CA GLN A 41 7.48 -1.49 5.84
C GLN A 41 7.79 -0.79 4.53
N VAL A 42 8.83 0.04 4.54
CA VAL A 42 9.40 0.67 3.35
C VAL A 42 10.88 0.33 3.30
N ILE A 43 11.32 -0.29 2.20
CA ILE A 43 12.70 -0.76 2.00
C ILE A 43 13.28 -0.02 0.81
N GLN A 44 14.25 0.86 1.04
CA GLN A 44 14.98 1.49 -0.04
C GLN A 44 15.88 0.46 -0.74
N ARG A 45 15.73 0.34 -2.07
CA ARG A 45 16.53 -0.56 -2.91
C ARG A 45 17.65 0.19 -3.63
N ASN A 46 17.35 1.40 -4.14
CA ASN A 46 18.29 2.33 -4.79
C ASN A 46 17.94 3.77 -4.40
N ASN A 47 18.67 4.77 -4.93
CA ASN A 47 18.40 6.20 -4.68
C ASN A 47 16.91 6.55 -4.82
N ASP A 48 16.27 6.07 -5.89
CA ASP A 48 14.90 6.47 -6.24
C ASP A 48 13.92 5.27 -6.29
N LEU A 49 14.31 4.10 -5.79
CA LEU A 49 13.48 2.89 -5.85
C LEU A 49 13.26 2.30 -4.45
N TYR A 50 12.00 2.06 -4.12
CA TYR A 50 11.54 1.57 -2.83
C TYR A 50 10.63 0.36 -3.02
N THR A 51 10.76 -0.60 -2.13
CA THR A 51 9.76 -1.68 -1.98
C THR A 51 8.91 -1.34 -0.77
N VAL A 52 7.61 -1.19 -0.97
CA VAL A 52 6.64 -0.87 0.06
C VAL A 52 5.79 -2.11 0.32
N ILE A 53 5.66 -2.46 1.60
CA ILE A 53 4.83 -3.57 2.06
C ILE A 53 3.58 -2.98 2.70
N LEU A 54 2.43 -3.33 2.13
CA LEU A 54 1.12 -2.90 2.59
C LEU A 54 0.39 -4.09 3.23
N ASN A 55 -0.21 -3.88 4.39
CA ASN A 55 -1.22 -4.76 4.95
C ASN A 55 -2.60 -4.29 4.48
N LEU A 56 -3.35 -5.21 3.88
CA LEU A 56 -4.73 -4.99 3.44
C LEU A 56 -5.63 -5.82 4.38
N ASP A 57 -6.50 -5.17 5.16
CA ASP A 57 -7.47 -5.90 5.99
C ASP A 57 -8.84 -5.97 5.32
N PHE A 58 -9.13 -7.14 4.76
CA PHE A 58 -10.44 -7.38 4.17
C PHE A 58 -11.41 -7.72 5.30
N PRO A 59 -12.56 -7.01 5.43
CA PRO A 59 -13.59 -7.45 6.35
C PRO A 59 -13.96 -8.88 5.99
N ASP A 60 -13.81 -9.79 6.96
CA ASP A 60 -14.35 -11.13 6.83
C ASP A 60 -15.84 -10.95 6.54
N SER A 61 -16.27 -11.36 5.34
CA SER A 61 -17.65 -11.17 4.92
C SER A 61 -18.55 -11.69 6.05
N PRO A 62 -19.46 -10.88 6.62
CA PRO A 62 -20.40 -11.42 7.57
C PRO A 62 -21.18 -12.49 6.82
N THR A 63 -20.98 -13.73 7.23
CA THR A 63 -21.76 -14.89 6.83
C THR A 63 -23.21 -14.47 6.66
N GLN A 64 -23.74 -14.57 5.44
CA GLN A 64 -25.18 -14.49 5.23
C GLN A 64 -25.84 -15.54 6.13
N ALA A 65 -26.72 -15.10 7.02
CA ALA A 65 -27.69 -15.93 7.71
C ALA A 65 -28.95 -15.12 7.98
#